data_AF-M2MTC1-F1
#
_entry.id   AF-M2MTC1-F1
#
_cell.length_a   1.000
_cell.length_b   1.000
_cell.length_c   1.000
_cell.angle_alpha   90.00
_cell.angle_beta   90.00
_cell.angle_gamma   90.00
#
_symmetry.space_group_name_H-M   'P 1'
#
loop_
_entity.id
_entity.type
_entity.pdbx_description
1 polymer ?
#
loop_
_entity_poly.entity_id
_entity_poly.type
_entity_poly.pdbx_seq_one_letter_code
_entity_poly.pdbx_strand_id
1 'polypeptide(L)'
;GNCHCGAIKFTVDVPDALAPEGSRHILRCSCSICTKNGYFLLHVPVGDVHFVDSSWDKMKIYRFGSKTIDHRFCGECGSSVCIDLQNIPIEQMKGKIAIN
;
A
#
# COMPACT_ATOMS: atom_id res chain seq x y z
N GLY A 1 -3.05 10.32 3.30
CA GLY A 1 -4.16 10.04 2.38
C GLY A 1 -5.38 9.53 3.13
N ASN A 2 -6.46 9.29 2.40
CA ASN A 2 -7.64 8.59 2.90
C ASN A 2 -8.29 7.77 1.77
N CYS A 3 -9.11 6.78 2.13
CA CYS A 3 -9.98 6.12 1.15
C CYS A 3 -11.11 7.07 0.70
N HIS A 4 -11.84 6.69 -0.35
CA HIS A 4 -12.90 7.55 -0.92
C HIS A 4 -13.94 8.04 0.11
N CYS A 5 -14.41 7.17 1.01
CA CYS A 5 -15.39 7.56 2.04
C CYS A 5 -14.76 8.21 3.29
N GLY A 6 -13.43 8.28 3.38
CA GLY A 6 -12.73 8.85 4.53
C GLY A 6 -12.66 7.97 5.78
N ALA A 7 -13.22 6.75 5.76
CA ALA A 7 -13.21 5.83 6.90
C ALA A 7 -11.82 5.28 7.24
N ILE A 8 -10.94 5.18 6.23
CA ILE A 8 -9.54 4.79 6.37
C ILE A 8 -8.68 6.04 6.15
N LYS A 9 -7.86 6.38 7.14
CA LYS A 9 -6.98 7.56 7.11
C LYS A 9 -5.56 7.16 7.48
N PHE A 10 -4.59 7.76 6.81
CA PHE A 10 -3.17 7.51 7.05
C PHE A 10 -2.32 8.71 6.65
N THR A 11 -1.13 8.82 7.21
CA THR A 11 -0.07 9.72 6.75
C THR A 11 1.12 8.90 6.29
N VAL A 12 1.92 9.47 5.40
CA VAL A 12 3.16 8.86 4.94
C VAL A 12 4.25 9.91 5.02
N ASP A 13 5.36 9.58 5.67
CA ASP A 13 6.55 10.40 5.70
C ASP A 13 7.33 10.15 4.41
N VAL A 14 7.44 11.18 3.58
CA VAL A 14 8.08 11.03 2.26
C VAL A 14 9.04 12.20 2.02
N PRO A 15 10.29 12.12 2.52
CA PRO A 15 11.24 13.22 2.43
C PRO A 15 11.58 13.62 0.98
N ASP A 16 11.64 12.64 0.07
CA ASP A 16 12.23 12.84 -1.27
C ASP A 16 11.35 12.44 -2.47
N ALA A 17 10.16 11.84 -2.30
CA ALA A 17 9.41 11.28 -3.45
C ALA A 17 8.85 12.30 -4.47
N LEU A 18 8.92 13.59 -4.16
CA LEU A 18 8.51 14.67 -5.08
C LEU A 18 9.70 15.26 -5.88
N ALA A 19 10.94 14.86 -5.59
CA ALA A 19 12.09 15.26 -6.39
C ALA A 19 12.15 14.47 -7.71
N PRO A 20 12.73 15.01 -8.80
CA PRO A 20 12.88 14.30 -10.08
C PRO A 20 13.52 12.91 -9.95
N GLU A 21 14.44 12.77 -8.98
CA GLU A 21 15.15 11.54 -8.63
C GLU A 21 14.36 10.62 -7.66
N GLY A 22 13.38 11.18 -6.94
CA GLY A 22 12.51 10.52 -5.96
C GLY A 22 11.38 9.67 -6.54
N SER A 23 11.16 9.76 -7.85
CA SER A 23 10.28 8.88 -8.62
C SER A 23 10.67 7.39 -8.53
N ARG A 24 11.86 7.07 -8.02
CA ARG A 24 12.36 5.70 -7.78
C ARG A 24 11.49 4.87 -6.83
N HIS A 25 10.62 5.50 -6.04
CA HIS A 25 9.77 4.80 -5.07
C HIS A 25 8.37 4.49 -5.59
N ILE A 26 7.96 5.07 -6.73
CA ILE A 26 6.67 4.80 -7.35
C ILE A 26 6.84 3.66 -8.36
N LEU A 27 6.21 2.52 -8.08
CA LEU A 27 6.30 1.32 -8.91
C LEU A 27 4.97 1.02 -9.57
N ARG A 28 5.03 0.72 -10.86
CA ARG A 28 3.91 0.20 -11.65
C ARG A 28 4.19 -1.23 -12.05
N CYS A 29 3.70 -2.17 -11.23
CA CYS A 29 3.81 -3.59 -11.51
C CYS A 29 2.85 -4.00 -12.64
N SER A 30 3.32 -4.88 -13.54
CA SER A 30 2.53 -5.42 -14.66
C SER A 30 1.75 -6.69 -14.34
N CYS A 31 1.72 -7.14 -13.09
CA CYS A 31 0.92 -8.32 -12.72
C CYS A 31 -0.59 -8.04 -12.87
N SER A 32 -1.39 -9.10 -12.94
CA SER A 32 -2.81 -9.01 -13.31
C SER A 32 -3.63 -8.15 -12.34
N ILE A 33 -3.42 -8.26 -11.03
CA ILE A 33 -4.15 -7.44 -10.03
C ILE A 33 -3.74 -5.97 -10.12
N CYS A 34 -2.44 -5.67 -10.20
CA CYS A 34 -1.95 -4.30 -10.24
C CYS A 34 -2.39 -3.60 -11.52
N THR A 35 -2.39 -4.31 -12.64
CA THR A 35 -2.90 -3.81 -13.91
C THR A 35 -4.41 -3.55 -13.86
N LYS A 36 -5.20 -4.48 -13.30
CA LYS A 36 -6.67 -4.30 -13.18
C LYS A 36 -7.06 -3.15 -12.26
N ASN A 37 -6.32 -2.93 -11.18
CA ASN A 37 -6.58 -1.83 -10.25
C ASN A 37 -5.92 -0.51 -10.68
N GLY A 38 -5.11 -0.51 -11.74
CA GLY A 38 -4.46 0.70 -12.27
C GLY A 38 -3.45 1.32 -11.30
N TYR A 39 -2.78 0.50 -10.47
CA TYR A 39 -1.97 1.03 -9.37
C TYR A 39 -0.72 1.79 -9.81
N PHE A 40 -0.45 2.86 -9.06
CA PHE A 40 0.85 3.51 -8.93
C PHE A 40 1.23 3.47 -7.47
N LEU A 41 2.09 2.52 -7.09
CA LEU A 41 2.33 2.24 -5.68
C LEU A 41 3.57 2.97 -5.19
N LEU A 42 3.44 3.74 -4.13
CA LEU A 42 4.57 4.28 -3.39
C LEU A 42 5.08 3.24 -2.39
N HIS A 43 6.30 2.74 -2.59
CA HIS A 43 6.94 1.79 -1.68
C HIS A 43 7.80 2.52 -0.65
N VAL A 44 7.45 2.38 0.63
CA VAL A 44 8.14 3.00 1.76
C VAL A 44 8.40 1.98 2.87
N PRO A 45 9.43 2.19 3.71
CA PRO A 45 9.57 1.47 4.98
C PRO A 45 8.26 1.51 5.79
N VAL A 46 7.96 0.43 6.51
CA VAL A 46 6.75 0.37 7.35
C VAL A 46 6.69 1.50 8.39
N GLY A 47 7.84 1.91 8.94
CA GLY A 47 7.94 2.96 9.95
C GLY A 47 7.53 4.35 9.45
N ASP A 48 7.44 4.53 8.13
CA ASP A 48 7.11 5.81 7.50
C ASP A 48 5.61 5.91 7.15
N VAL A 49 4.80 4.90 7.50
CA VAL A 49 3.34 4.91 7.30
C VAL A 49 2.63 4.87 8.64
N HIS A 50 1.78 5.87 8.89
CA HIS A 50 1.02 5.96 10.14
C HIS A 50 -0.48 5.90 9.85
N PHE A 51 -1.15 4.84 10.31
CA PHE A 51 -2.60 4.69 10.19
C PHE A 51 -3.32 5.32 11.39
N VAL A 52 -4.33 6.14 11.13
CA VAL A 52 -5.05 6.91 12.16
C VAL A 52 -6.27 6.13 12.67
N ASP A 53 -6.66 6.26 13.93
CA ASP A 53 -7.91 5.72 14.52
C ASP A 53 -8.19 4.23 14.19
N SER A 54 -7.18 3.38 14.37
CA SER A 54 -7.23 1.94 14.05
C SER A 54 -7.60 1.64 12.59
N SER A 55 -7.32 2.56 11.67
CA SER A 55 -7.59 2.41 10.23
C SER A 55 -7.00 1.11 9.66
N TRP A 56 -5.83 0.68 10.16
CA TRP A 56 -5.19 -0.59 9.79
C TRP A 56 -6.11 -1.80 9.96
N ASP A 57 -6.79 -1.88 11.10
CA ASP A 57 -7.62 -3.03 11.49
C ASP A 57 -9.00 -3.01 10.82
N LYS A 58 -9.45 -1.83 10.38
CA LYS A 58 -10.73 -1.65 9.67
C LYS A 58 -10.67 -2.09 8.21
N MET A 59 -9.48 -2.22 7.64
CA MET A 59 -9.32 -2.66 6.26
C MET A 59 -9.63 -4.14 6.09
N LYS A 60 -10.23 -4.49 4.97
CA LYS A 60 -10.39 -5.87 4.53
C LYS A 60 -9.12 -6.33 3.81
N ILE A 61 -8.84 -7.63 3.90
CA ILE A 61 -7.67 -8.26 3.29
C ILE A 61 -8.12 -9.15 2.13
N TYR A 62 -7.48 -8.98 0.98
CA TYR A 62 -7.58 -9.88 -0.15
C TYR A 62 -6.21 -10.52 -0.44
N ARG A 63 -6.21 -11.82 -0.67
CA ARG A 63 -5.04 -12.63 -1.00
C ARG A 63 -5.36 -13.46 -2.24
N PHE A 64 -4.44 -13.50 -3.18
CA PHE A 64 -4.53 -14.34 -4.37
C PHE A 64 -3.17 -15.02 -4.65
N GLY A 65 -3.11 -15.88 -5.66
CA GLY A 65 -1.88 -16.61 -5.99
C GLY A 65 -1.42 -17.47 -4.80
N SER A 66 -0.18 -17.27 -4.37
CA SER A 66 0.40 -17.97 -3.21
C SER A 66 -0.22 -17.62 -1.86
N LYS A 67 -1.08 -16.59 -1.80
CA LYS A 67 -1.73 -16.09 -0.58
C LYS A 67 -0.76 -15.60 0.50
N THR A 68 0.41 -15.12 0.10
CA THR A 68 1.46 -14.62 1.00
C THR A 68 1.47 -13.10 1.17
N ILE A 69 0.75 -12.38 0.31
CA ILE A 69 0.75 -10.92 0.27
C ILE A 69 -0.67 -10.41 0.52
N ASP A 70 -0.80 -9.47 1.45
CA ASP A 70 -2.10 -8.90 1.83
C ASP A 70 -2.35 -7.62 1.05
N HIS A 71 -3.35 -7.65 0.18
CA HIS A 71 -3.90 -6.44 -0.43
C HIS A 71 -4.99 -5.90 0.48
N ARG A 72 -4.76 -4.73 1.08
CA ARG A 72 -5.66 -4.10 2.05
C ARG A 72 -6.50 -3.00 1.41
N PHE A 73 -7.80 -3.03 1.64
CA PHE A 73 -8.75 -2.10 1.05
C PHE A 73 -9.85 -1.71 2.04
N CYS A 74 -10.49 -0.57 1.79
CA CYS A 74 -11.63 -0.13 2.59
C CYS A 74 -12.83 -1.05 2.33
N GLY A 75 -13.34 -1.69 3.39
CA GLY A 75 -14.51 -2.56 3.29
C GLY A 75 -15.83 -1.82 2.98
N GLU A 76 -15.87 -0.50 3.17
CA GLU A 76 -17.08 0.30 2.95
C GLU A 76 -17.18 0.83 1.51
N CYS A 77 -16.09 1.38 0.96
CA CYS A 77 -16.10 1.99 -0.37
C CYS A 77 -15.29 1.23 -1.43
N GLY A 78 -14.62 0.14 -1.06
CA GLY A 78 -13.83 -0.68 -2.00
C GLY A 78 -12.49 -0.07 -2.43
N SER A 79 -12.16 1.16 -2.01
CA SER A 79 -10.88 1.78 -2.37
C SER A 79 -9.71 0.95 -1.85
N SER A 80 -8.80 0.61 -2.75
CA SER A 80 -7.51 0.04 -2.37
C SER A 80 -6.69 1.06 -1.59
N VAL A 81 -6.06 0.62 -0.50
CA VAL A 81 -5.29 1.49 0.38
C VAL A 81 -3.81 1.13 0.34
N CYS A 82 -3.47 -0.13 0.55
CA CYS A 82 -2.07 -0.55 0.55
C CYS A 82 -1.88 -2.04 0.29
N ILE A 83 -0.64 -2.42 0.02
CA ILE A 83 -0.16 -3.79 0.03
C ILE A 83 0.82 -3.95 1.19
N ASP A 84 0.55 -4.92 2.05
CA ASP A 84 1.39 -5.24 3.21
C ASP A 84 2.56 -6.12 2.78
N LEU A 85 3.77 -5.56 2.82
CA LEU A 85 5.02 -6.25 2.47
C LEU A 85 5.92 -6.44 3.69
N GLN A 86 5.40 -6.28 4.91
CA GLN A 86 6.21 -6.35 6.13
C GLN A 86 6.83 -7.74 6.31
N ASN A 87 6.03 -8.78 6.09
CA ASN A 87 6.35 -10.17 6.44
C ASN A 87 6.28 -11.12 5.23
N ILE A 88 6.84 -10.70 4.10
CA ILE A 88 6.84 -11.50 2.85
C ILE A 88 8.19 -12.21 2.66
N PRO A 89 8.24 -13.31 1.88
CA PRO A 89 9.49 -14.07 1.65
C PRO A 89 10.47 -13.39 0.67
N ILE A 90 10.12 -12.23 0.11
CA ILE A 90 10.94 -11.52 -0.88
C ILE A 90 11.79 -10.47 -0.16
N GLU A 91 13.04 -10.81 0.13
CA GLU A 91 13.93 -10.00 0.98
C GLU A 91 14.12 -8.55 0.50
N GLN A 92 14.12 -8.28 -0.81
CA GLN A 92 14.27 -6.91 -1.33
C GLN A 92 13.07 -5.99 -1.02
N MET A 93 11.91 -6.59 -0.74
CA MET A 93 10.64 -5.87 -0.50
C MET A 93 10.15 -5.97 0.94
N LYS A 94 10.73 -6.87 1.73
CA LYS A 94 10.38 -7.11 3.12
C LYS A 94 10.56 -5.84 3.98
N GLY A 95 9.71 -5.68 4.99
CA GLY A 95 9.73 -4.52 5.90
C GLY A 95 9.15 -3.23 5.31
N LYS A 96 8.43 -3.32 4.19
CA LYS A 96 7.83 -2.16 3.50
C LYS A 96 6.31 -2.23 3.48
N ILE A 97 5.70 -1.11 3.15
CA ILE A 97 4.30 -1.00 2.72
C ILE A 97 4.29 -0.32 1.36
N ALA A 98 3.43 -0.81 0.45
CA ALA A 98 3.18 -0.16 -0.83
C ALA A 98 1.83 0.56 -0.76
N ILE A 99 1.85 1.89 -0.72
CA ILE A 99 0.66 2.74 -0.58
C ILE A 99 0.11 3.06 -1.98
N ASN A 100 -1.22 2.99 -2.12
CA ASN A 100 -1.93 3.44 -3.32
C ASN A 100 -2.48 4.87 -3.16
#